data_AF-D3RWG1-F1
#
_entry.id   AF-D3RWG1-F1
#
_cell.length_a   1.000
_cell.length_b   1.000
_cell.length_c   1.000
_cell.angle_alpha   90.00
_cell.angle_beta   90.00
_cell.angle_gamma   90.00
#
_symmetry.space_group_name_H-M   'P 1'
#
loop_
_entity.id
_entity.type
_entity.pdbx_description
1 polymer ?
#
loop_
_entity_poly.entity_id
_entity_poly.type
_entity_poly.pdbx_seq_one_letter_code
_entity_poly.pdbx_strand_id
1 'polypeptide(L)'
;MRGQRFTEPTQDRSHPSRSVGRLTLPFMVLAILGSTAWADQRYTIRYALRHGHNSVSHIRTVTAETERTAIEIVKGQAQSERPGYRFVLKSVTVQQASPTSYRIQYEMRQGSRSVSYSKIIRAETERTAIEIARSTAESERPGYTFILKSLTRRD
;
A
#
# COMPACT_ATOMS: atom_id res chain seq x y z
N MET A 1 -45.90 49.31 -26.23
CA MET A 1 -44.50 48.90 -25.96
C MET A 1 -44.11 49.40 -24.56
N ARG A 2 -44.03 48.49 -23.57
CA ARG A 2 -43.50 48.73 -22.21
C ARG A 2 -41.98 48.49 -22.28
N GLY A 3 -41.07 49.15 -21.59
CA GLY A 3 -41.08 50.26 -20.64
C GLY A 3 -39.61 50.59 -20.31
N GLN A 4 -39.32 51.81 -19.88
CA GLN A 4 -38.04 52.18 -19.27
C GLN A 4 -38.33 52.80 -17.89
N ARG A 5 -37.64 52.32 -16.86
CA ARG A 5 -37.38 53.09 -15.63
C ARG A 5 -35.99 52.75 -15.10
N PHE A 6 -35.20 53.81 -15.02
CA PHE A 6 -34.05 54.00 -14.14
C PHE A 6 -34.45 53.79 -12.67
N THR A 7 -33.58 53.15 -11.88
CA THR A 7 -33.00 53.69 -10.61
C THR A 7 -32.17 52.61 -9.91
N GLU A 8 -30.91 52.95 -9.62
CA GLU A 8 -30.05 52.36 -8.58
C GLU A 8 -30.75 52.35 -7.21
N PRO A 9 -30.39 51.47 -6.25
CA PRO A 9 -29.38 51.93 -5.27
C PRO A 9 -28.54 50.83 -4.56
N THR A 10 -27.54 51.34 -3.83
CA THR A 10 -27.02 50.83 -2.54
C THR A 10 -25.76 49.98 -2.57
N GLN A 11 -24.65 50.69 -2.46
CA GLN A 11 -23.42 50.35 -1.75
C GLN A 11 -23.69 49.59 -0.43
N ASP A 12 -23.14 48.39 -0.25
CA ASP A 12 -22.74 47.89 1.07
C ASP A 12 -21.49 46.99 1.00
N ARG A 13 -20.48 47.45 1.75
CA ARG A 13 -19.44 46.72 2.48
C ARG A 13 -18.80 45.46 1.88
N SER A 14 -17.53 45.65 1.53
CA SER A 14 -16.39 44.99 2.19
C SER A 14 -16.69 43.71 2.99
N HIS A 15 -16.41 42.54 2.40
CA HIS A 15 -15.88 41.41 3.16
C HIS A 15 -14.77 40.73 2.34
N PRO A 16 -13.56 40.54 2.91
CA PRO A 16 -12.43 39.97 2.19
C PRO A 16 -12.70 38.51 1.85
N SER A 17 -12.30 38.11 0.63
CA SER A 17 -12.19 36.73 0.16
C SER A 17 -11.56 35.85 1.22
N ARG A 18 -12.42 35.11 1.93
CA ARG A 18 -12.00 34.09 2.86
C ARG A 18 -11.66 32.87 2.02
N SER A 19 -10.36 32.62 1.89
CA SER A 19 -9.76 31.44 1.31
C SER A 19 -10.59 30.20 1.64
N VAL A 20 -11.29 29.66 0.66
CA VAL A 20 -11.90 28.34 0.77
C VAL A 20 -10.75 27.36 0.65
N GLY A 21 -10.13 27.09 1.79
CA GLY A 21 -9.11 26.07 1.96
C GLY A 21 -9.68 24.76 1.45
N ARG A 22 -9.14 24.31 0.33
CA ARG A 22 -9.36 22.98 -0.22
C ARG A 22 -8.83 21.99 0.82
N LEU A 23 -9.72 21.53 1.69
CA LEU A 23 -9.45 20.48 2.67
C LEU A 23 -9.29 19.18 1.88
N THR A 24 -8.07 18.96 1.39
CA THR A 24 -7.61 17.65 0.95
C THR A 24 -7.60 16.78 2.21
N LEU A 25 -8.68 16.06 2.45
CA LEU A 25 -8.75 15.03 3.48
C LEU A 25 -7.57 14.07 3.23
N PRO A 26 -6.59 13.95 4.16
CA PRO A 26 -5.63 12.87 4.06
C PRO A 26 -6.42 11.57 4.18
N PHE A 27 -6.20 10.65 3.23
CA PHE A 27 -6.68 9.28 3.28
C PHE A 27 -6.17 8.62 4.55
N MET A 28 -6.92 8.74 5.65
CA MET A 28 -6.65 8.02 6.88
C MET A 28 -7.26 6.64 6.70
N VAL A 29 -6.45 5.71 6.21
CA VAL A 29 -6.77 4.29 6.18
C VAL A 29 -6.88 3.83 7.63
N LEU A 30 -8.11 3.71 8.11
CA LEU A 30 -8.44 3.14 9.41
C LEU A 30 -8.20 1.62 9.32
N ALA A 31 -7.05 1.17 9.77
CA ALA A 31 -6.73 -0.25 9.94
C ALA A 31 -7.64 -0.84 11.02
N ILE A 32 -8.74 -1.47 10.60
CA ILE A 32 -9.57 -2.30 11.48
C ILE A 32 -8.80 -3.60 11.74
N LEU A 33 -8.51 -3.87 13.02
CA LEU A 33 -7.87 -5.09 13.50
C LEU A 33 -8.61 -6.33 12.98
N GLY A 34 -7.90 -7.13 12.20
CA GLY A 34 -8.27 -8.49 11.83
C GLY A 34 -7.01 -9.21 11.38
N SER A 35 -6.33 -9.86 12.32
CA SER A 35 -5.29 -10.90 12.15
C SER A 35 -4.52 -10.84 10.82
N THR A 36 -3.41 -10.11 10.86
CA THR A 36 -2.44 -9.89 9.79
C THR A 36 -2.03 -11.21 9.13
N ALA A 37 -2.43 -11.42 7.89
CA ALA A 37 -1.73 -12.33 6.99
C ALA A 37 -0.66 -11.49 6.29
N TRP A 38 0.57 -11.73 6.73
CA TRP A 38 1.74 -10.88 6.57
C TRP A 38 2.10 -10.78 5.09
N ALA A 39 2.36 -9.56 4.60
CA ALA A 39 2.96 -9.39 3.30
C ALA A 39 4.42 -9.83 3.39
N ASP A 40 4.84 -10.83 2.61
CA ASP A 40 6.24 -11.21 2.48
C ASP A 40 7.04 -9.99 1.99
N GLN A 41 7.87 -9.43 2.88
CA GLN A 41 8.75 -8.31 2.57
C GLN A 41 10.09 -8.84 2.05
N ARG A 42 10.63 -8.16 1.04
CA ARG A 42 11.94 -8.53 0.48
C ARG A 42 13.04 -7.81 1.25
N TYR A 43 13.84 -8.55 1.99
CA TYR A 43 14.96 -8.03 2.78
C TYR A 43 16.27 -8.30 2.09
N THR A 44 17.10 -7.27 1.97
CA THR A 44 18.52 -7.38 1.58
C THR A 44 19.37 -7.35 2.84
N ILE A 45 20.05 -8.45 3.11
CA ILE A 45 20.90 -8.66 4.28
C ILE A 45 22.35 -8.64 3.82
N ARG A 46 23.13 -7.71 4.40
CA ARG A 46 24.58 -7.67 4.25
C ARG A 46 25.17 -8.26 5.52
N TYR A 47 26.04 -9.25 5.37
CA TYR A 47 26.68 -9.94 6.48
C TYR A 47 28.13 -10.26 6.13
N ALA A 48 28.92 -10.64 7.13
CA ALA A 48 30.24 -11.19 6.95
C ALA A 48 30.35 -12.55 7.62
N LEU A 49 31.10 -13.45 7.00
CA LEU A 49 31.51 -14.72 7.58
C LEU A 49 32.97 -14.61 8.01
N ARG A 50 33.22 -14.77 9.30
CA ARG A 50 34.55 -14.61 9.90
C ARG A 50 35.06 -15.92 10.46
N HIS A 51 36.28 -16.28 10.10
CA HIS A 51 37.00 -17.40 10.69
C HIS A 51 38.44 -16.95 10.97
N GLY A 52 38.79 -16.81 12.25
CA GLY A 52 40.04 -16.19 12.69
C GLY A 52 40.21 -14.75 12.18
N HIS A 53 41.31 -14.52 11.46
CA HIS A 53 41.63 -13.23 10.84
C HIS A 53 40.99 -13.01 9.46
N ASN A 54 40.39 -14.05 8.89
CA ASN A 54 39.76 -13.97 7.58
C ASN A 54 38.29 -13.57 7.74
N SER A 55 37.86 -12.57 6.96
CA SER A 55 36.48 -12.09 6.90
C SER A 55 36.05 -11.93 5.46
N VAL A 56 34.94 -12.55 5.08
CA VAL A 56 34.35 -12.43 3.73
C VAL A 56 32.97 -11.80 3.85
N SER A 57 32.72 -10.74 3.08
CA SER A 57 31.43 -10.04 3.06
C SER A 57 30.50 -10.65 2.02
N HIS A 58 29.23 -10.76 2.38
CA HIS A 58 28.16 -11.34 1.56
C HIS A 58 26.93 -10.43 1.56
N ILE A 59 26.16 -10.49 0.48
CA ILE A 59 24.87 -9.86 0.35
C ILE A 59 23.88 -10.92 -0.09
N ARG A 60 22.77 -11.06 0.61
CA ARG A 60 21.66 -11.96 0.23
C ARG A 60 20.34 -11.22 0.27
N THR A 61 19.42 -11.62 -0.61
CA THR A 61 18.06 -11.11 -0.60
C THR A 61 17.10 -12.27 -0.35
N VAL A 62 16.22 -12.11 0.65
CA VAL A 62 15.23 -13.12 1.06
C VAL A 62 13.87 -12.47 1.22
N THR A 63 12.80 -13.24 1.03
CA THR A 63 11.44 -12.83 1.39
C THR A 63 11.15 -13.39 2.78
N ALA A 64 10.64 -12.55 3.67
CA ALA A 64 10.15 -13.00 4.96
C ALA A 64 9.04 -12.08 5.47
N GLU A 65 8.26 -12.58 6.42
CA GLU A 65 7.24 -11.79 7.12
C GLU A 65 7.85 -10.72 8.03
N THR A 66 9.04 -10.97 8.57
CA THR A 66 9.75 -10.05 9.47
C THR A 66 11.24 -10.00 9.19
N GLU A 67 11.86 -8.89 9.57
CA GLU A 67 13.32 -8.73 9.54
C GLU A 67 14.03 -9.84 10.32
N ARG A 68 13.50 -10.21 11.50
CA ARG A 68 14.06 -11.27 12.33
C ARG A 68 14.05 -12.61 11.62
N THR A 69 12.92 -12.97 11.00
CA THR A 69 12.79 -14.19 10.21
C THR A 69 13.75 -14.18 9.02
N ALA A 70 13.89 -13.04 8.33
CA ALA A 70 14.85 -12.89 7.24
C ALA A 70 16.30 -13.11 7.70
N ILE A 71 16.69 -12.54 8.84
CA ILE A 71 18.03 -12.71 9.41
C ILE A 71 18.28 -14.17 9.76
N GLU A 72 17.34 -14.85 10.41
CA GLU A 72 17.51 -16.26 10.80
C GLU A 72 17.60 -17.18 9.57
N ILE A 73 16.81 -16.93 8.52
CA ILE A 73 16.94 -17.66 7.24
C ILE A 73 18.35 -17.49 6.68
N VAL A 74 18.84 -16.25 6.54
CA VAL A 74 20.16 -15.97 5.96
C VAL A 74 21.28 -16.53 6.84
N LYS A 75 21.17 -16.42 8.15
CA LYS A 75 22.14 -16.97 9.11
C LYS A 75 22.20 -18.49 9.05
N GLY A 76 21.04 -19.16 9.03
CA GLY A 76 20.95 -20.61 8.92
C GLY A 76 21.59 -21.12 7.62
N GLN A 77 21.26 -20.48 6.49
CA GLN A 77 21.90 -20.79 5.20
C GLN A 77 23.42 -20.57 5.23
N ALA A 78 23.87 -19.42 5.74
CA ALA A 78 25.29 -19.09 5.78
C ALA A 78 26.10 -20.03 6.67
N GLN A 79 25.53 -20.47 7.80
CA GLN A 79 26.16 -21.43 8.70
C GLN A 79 26.16 -22.86 8.13
N SER A 80 25.13 -23.22 7.37
CA SER A 80 25.08 -24.51 6.67
C SER A 80 26.11 -24.58 5.53
N GLU A 81 26.32 -23.48 4.80
CA GLU A 81 27.29 -23.42 3.69
C GLU A 81 28.73 -23.34 4.17
N ARG A 82 28.97 -22.70 5.31
CA ARG A 82 30.30 -22.54 5.91
C ARG A 82 30.26 -22.84 7.41
N PRO A 83 30.21 -24.13 7.79
CA PRO A 83 30.26 -24.50 9.20
C PRO A 83 31.57 -23.99 9.83
N GLY A 84 31.48 -23.56 11.09
CA GLY A 84 32.63 -23.00 11.83
C GLY A 84 32.93 -21.52 11.57
N TYR A 85 32.31 -20.89 10.55
CA TYR A 85 32.40 -19.45 10.37
C TYR A 85 31.40 -18.71 11.26
N ARG A 86 31.87 -17.64 11.92
CA ARG A 86 31.00 -16.75 12.69
C ARG A 86 30.24 -15.83 11.75
N PHE A 87 28.91 -15.87 11.84
CA PHE A 87 28.01 -14.93 11.18
C PHE A 87 28.07 -13.57 11.87
N VAL A 88 28.32 -12.50 11.10
CA VAL A 88 28.34 -11.12 11.57
C VAL A 88 27.39 -10.31 10.70
N LEU A 89 26.23 -9.97 11.24
CA LEU A 89 25.28 -9.08 10.58
C LEU A 89 25.89 -7.68 10.42
N LYS A 90 25.78 -7.07 9.23
CA LYS A 90 26.25 -5.71 8.96
C LYS A 90 25.10 -4.73 8.79
N SER A 91 24.14 -5.08 7.96
CA SER A 91 22.94 -4.28 7.75
C SER A 91 21.80 -5.12 7.22
N VAL A 92 20.58 -4.69 7.51
CA VAL A 92 19.38 -5.19 6.84
C VAL A 92 18.67 -4.01 6.21
N THR A 93 18.22 -4.19 4.98
CA THR A 93 17.47 -3.18 4.24
C THR A 93 16.22 -3.83 3.68
N VAL A 94 15.06 -3.30 4.06
CA VAL A 94 13.80 -3.68 3.42
C VAL A 94 13.74 -3.03 2.04
N GLN A 95 13.62 -3.83 0.99
CA GLN A 95 13.22 -3.34 -0.32
C GLN A 95 11.71 -3.14 -0.26
N GLN A 96 11.29 -1.91 0.03
CA GLN A 96 9.91 -1.52 -0.21
C GLN A 96 9.65 -1.65 -1.71
N ALA A 97 8.70 -2.50 -2.10
CA ALA A 97 8.31 -2.61 -3.49
C ALA A 97 7.78 -1.24 -3.95
N SER A 98 8.30 -0.71 -5.06
CA SER A 98 7.75 0.51 -5.62
C SER A 98 6.26 0.28 -5.91
N PRO A 99 5.36 1.20 -5.52
CA PRO A 99 3.93 0.98 -5.67
C PRO A 99 3.61 0.77 -7.15
N THR A 100 3.14 -0.43 -7.46
CA THR A 100 2.76 -0.84 -8.81
C THR A 100 1.28 -0.53 -9.00
N SER A 101 0.87 -0.21 -10.22
CA SER A 101 -0.55 0.05 -10.52
C SER A 101 -1.25 -1.28 -10.78
N TYR A 102 -2.40 -1.52 -10.15
CA TYR A 102 -3.20 -2.72 -10.37
C TYR A 102 -4.57 -2.32 -10.89
N ARG A 103 -4.97 -2.89 -12.03
CA ARG A 103 -6.37 -2.84 -12.49
C ARG A 103 -7.12 -3.99 -11.85
N ILE A 104 -8.11 -3.68 -11.04
CA ILE A 104 -8.95 -4.66 -10.34
C ILE A 104 -10.35 -4.58 -10.90
N GLN A 105 -10.84 -5.71 -11.42
CA GLN A 105 -12.23 -5.87 -11.80
C GLN A 105 -12.93 -6.71 -10.75
N TYR A 106 -14.03 -6.20 -10.24
CA TYR A 106 -14.80 -6.84 -9.19
C TYR A 106 -16.29 -6.64 -9.42
N GLU A 107 -17.09 -7.49 -8.80
CA GLU A 107 -18.54 -7.47 -8.85
C GLU A 107 -19.08 -7.27 -7.44
N MET A 108 -20.05 -6.37 -7.28
CA MET A 108 -20.79 -6.19 -6.03
C MET A 108 -22.13 -6.88 -6.17
N ARG A 109 -22.39 -7.89 -5.33
CA ARG A 109 -23.61 -8.72 -5.41
C ARG A 109 -24.44 -8.65 -4.13
N GLN A 110 -25.75 -8.52 -4.28
CA GLN A 110 -26.73 -8.62 -3.19
C GLN A 110 -27.95 -9.39 -3.70
N GLY A 111 -28.07 -10.67 -3.30
CA GLY A 111 -29.10 -11.57 -3.81
C GLY A 111 -29.04 -11.74 -5.33
N SER A 112 -30.11 -11.33 -6.02
CA SER A 112 -30.21 -11.35 -7.49
C SER A 112 -29.62 -10.11 -8.18
N ARG A 113 -29.25 -9.06 -7.44
CA ARG A 113 -28.65 -7.84 -8.00
C ARG A 113 -27.14 -8.00 -8.07
N SER A 114 -26.55 -7.71 -9.22
CA SER A 114 -25.09 -7.60 -9.38
C SER A 114 -24.70 -6.40 -10.22
N VAL A 115 -23.55 -5.80 -9.89
CA VAL A 115 -22.95 -4.72 -10.67
C VAL A 115 -21.44 -4.91 -10.72
N SER A 116 -20.87 -4.83 -11.92
CA SER A 116 -19.43 -4.95 -12.15
C SER A 116 -18.74 -3.59 -12.13
N TYR A 117 -17.51 -3.57 -11.62
CA TYR A 117 -16.66 -2.41 -11.45
C TYR A 117 -15.24 -2.69 -11.92
N SER A 118 -14.53 -1.64 -12.30
CA SER A 118 -13.11 -1.67 -12.63
C SER A 118 -12.43 -0.46 -12.00
N LYS A 119 -11.39 -0.68 -11.19
CA LYS A 119 -10.63 0.39 -10.52
C LYS A 119 -9.14 0.20 -10.72
N ILE A 120 -8.39 1.30 -10.79
CA ILE A 120 -6.92 1.27 -10.78
C ILE A 120 -6.46 1.69 -9.39
N ILE A 121 -5.65 0.85 -8.74
CA ILE A 121 -5.14 1.05 -7.38
C ILE A 121 -3.63 0.93 -7.41
N ARG A 122 -2.93 1.91 -6.81
CA ARG A 122 -1.49 1.83 -6.61
C ARG A 122 -1.22 1.18 -5.26
N ALA A 123 -0.45 0.10 -5.27
CA ALA A 123 -0.08 -0.61 -4.07
C ALA A 123 1.27 -1.31 -4.22
N GLU A 124 1.92 -1.60 -3.10
CA GLU A 124 3.19 -2.33 -3.07
C GLU A 124 3.01 -3.81 -3.50
N THR A 125 1.83 -4.36 -3.23
CA THR A 125 1.48 -5.76 -3.54
C THR A 125 0.07 -5.87 -4.15
N GLU A 126 -0.18 -6.96 -4.89
CA GLU A 126 -1.50 -7.31 -5.41
C GLU A 126 -2.54 -7.42 -4.30
N ARG A 127 -2.14 -8.01 -3.17
CA ARG A 127 -2.99 -8.21 -1.99
C ARG A 127 -3.46 -6.87 -1.42
N THR A 128 -2.54 -5.95 -1.18
CA THR A 128 -2.86 -4.61 -0.69
C THR A 128 -3.80 -3.91 -1.66
N ALA A 129 -3.61 -4.07 -2.97
CA ALA A 129 -4.53 -3.51 -3.96
C ALA A 129 -5.95 -4.11 -3.83
N ILE A 130 -6.09 -5.43 -3.65
CA ILE A 130 -7.38 -6.11 -3.44
C ILE A 130 -8.05 -5.63 -2.15
N GLU A 131 -7.30 -5.52 -1.04
CA GLU A 131 -7.84 -5.07 0.24
C GLU A 131 -8.34 -3.63 0.16
N ILE A 132 -7.59 -2.73 -0.49
CA ILE A 132 -8.06 -1.36 -0.77
C ILE A 132 -9.32 -1.39 -1.64
N ALA A 133 -9.37 -2.22 -2.70
CA ALA A 133 -10.54 -2.33 -3.56
C ALA A 133 -11.78 -2.80 -2.79
N ARG A 134 -11.63 -3.87 -1.99
CA ARG A 134 -12.70 -4.44 -1.17
C ARG A 134 -13.21 -3.43 -0.16
N SER A 135 -12.31 -2.86 0.66
CA SER A 135 -12.69 -1.90 1.70
C SER A 135 -13.39 -0.69 1.09
N THR A 136 -12.92 -0.20 -0.05
CA THR A 136 -13.56 0.92 -0.73
C THR A 136 -14.95 0.52 -1.26
N ALA A 137 -15.08 -0.64 -1.90
CA ALA A 137 -16.33 -1.10 -2.48
C ALA A 137 -17.40 -1.39 -1.42
N GLU A 138 -17.02 -2.01 -0.30
CA GLU A 138 -17.92 -2.29 0.83
C GLU A 138 -18.37 -1.00 1.53
N SER A 139 -17.51 0.03 1.56
CA SER A 139 -17.87 1.37 2.05
C SER A 139 -18.83 2.09 1.10
N GLU A 140 -18.58 2.03 -0.22
CA GLU A 140 -19.45 2.64 -1.24
C GLU A 140 -20.81 1.93 -1.36
N ARG A 141 -20.86 0.63 -1.10
CA ARG A 141 -22.08 -0.20 -1.18
C ARG A 141 -22.19 -1.17 0.00
N PRO A 142 -22.61 -0.69 1.17
CA PRO A 142 -22.81 -1.54 2.33
C PRO A 142 -23.91 -2.58 2.04
N GLY A 143 -23.70 -3.80 2.54
CA GLY A 143 -24.63 -4.93 2.35
C GLY A 143 -24.53 -5.63 0.99
N TYR A 144 -23.60 -5.23 0.12
CA TYR A 144 -23.20 -6.00 -1.07
C TYR A 144 -21.92 -6.79 -0.78
N THR A 145 -21.83 -8.00 -1.33
CA THR A 145 -20.63 -8.84 -1.25
C THR A 145 -19.68 -8.48 -2.38
N PHE A 146 -18.42 -8.22 -2.04
CA PHE A 146 -17.33 -8.03 -2.98
C PHE A 146 -16.88 -9.37 -3.57
N ILE A 147 -16.93 -9.50 -4.89
CA ILE A 147 -16.47 -10.68 -5.63
C ILE A 147 -15.38 -10.24 -6.60
N LEU A 148 -14.13 -10.63 -6.35
CA LEU A 148 -13.02 -10.38 -7.26
C LEU A 148 -13.22 -11.18 -8.56
N LYS A 149 -13.12 -10.52 -9.72
CA LYS A 149 -13.24 -11.16 -11.03
C LYS A 149 -11.88 -11.28 -11.73
N SER A 150 -11.10 -10.20 -11.71
CA SER A 150 -9.75 -10.20 -12.25
C SER A 150 -8.88 -9.16 -11.58
N LEU A 151 -7.57 -9.42 -11.57
CA LEU A 151 -6.54 -8.48 -11.18
C LEU A 151 -5.45 -8.49 -12.26
N THR A 152 -5.04 -7.31 -12.70
CA THR A 152 -3.96 -7.15 -13.68
C THR A 152 -2.96 -6.14 -13.17
N ARG A 153 -1.73 -6.58 -12.99
CA ARG A 153 -0.58 -5.71 -12.72
C ARG A 153 -0.29 -4.84 -13.95
N ARG A 154 -0.05 -3.55 -13.70
CA ARG A 154 0.34 -2.54 -14.68
C ARG A 154 1.63 -1.90 -14.19
N ASP A 155 2.70 -2.19 -14.90
CA ASP A 155 4.00 -1.54 -14.73
C ASP A 155 4.03 -0.16 -15.42
#